data_AF-K1U0T8-F1
#
_entry.id   AF-K1U0T8-F1
#
_cell.length_a   1.000
_cell.length_b   1.000
_cell.length_c   1.000
_cell.angle_alpha   90.00
_cell.angle_beta   90.00
_cell.angle_gamma   90.00
#
_symmetry.space_group_name_H-M   'P 1'
#
loop_
_entity.id
_entity.type
_entity.pdbx_description
1 polymer ?
#
loop_
_entity_poly.entity_id
_entity_poly.type
_entity_poly.pdbx_seq_one_letter_code
_entity_poly.pdbx_strand_id
1 'polypeptide(L)' 'MGIDGVFGRSDIAAITKDSVTAAGNLITKLKNADLIEPVSGFGKGKYKFIA' A
#
# COMPACT_ATOMS: atom_id res chain seq x y z
N MET A 1 0.71 18.78 -3.16
CA MET A 1 1.84 17.92 -2.77
C MET A 1 1.55 16.54 -3.29
N GLY A 2 2.40 16.05 -4.19
CA GLY A 2 2.12 14.95 -5.09
C GLY A 2 1.87 13.64 -4.37
N ILE A 3 0.87 12.92 -4.88
CA ILE A 3 0.69 11.47 -4.77
C ILE A 3 1.94 10.74 -5.28
N ASP A 4 3.06 10.83 -4.57
CA ASP A 4 4.29 10.10 -4.90
C ASP A 4 4.14 8.61 -4.56
N GLY A 5 3.03 8.04 -5.06
CA GLY A 5 2.72 6.67 -5.44
C GLY A 5 2.77 5.60 -4.37
N VAL A 6 3.67 5.70 -3.40
CA VAL A 6 4.26 4.55 -2.72
C VAL A 6 3.87 4.52 -1.25
N PHE A 7 3.23 3.44 -0.85
CA PHE A 7 2.76 3.21 0.52
C PHE A 7 3.09 1.78 0.98
N GLY A 8 3.37 1.63 2.27
CA GLY A 8 3.51 0.33 2.92
C GLY A 8 2.31 -0.01 3.80
N ARG A 9 2.39 -1.16 4.47
CA ARG A 9 1.39 -1.59 5.47
C ARG A 9 1.21 -0.57 6.60
N SER A 10 2.32 -0.01 7.08
CA SER A 10 2.32 0.98 8.16
C SER A 10 1.70 2.31 7.73
N ASP A 11 1.95 2.73 6.47
CA ASP A 11 1.36 3.95 5.91
C ASP A 11 -0.17 3.81 5.84
N ILE A 12 -0.67 2.68 5.32
CA ILE A 12 -2.12 2.42 5.28
C ILE A 12 -2.70 2.38 6.70
N ALA A 13 -2.08 1.65 7.62
CA ALA A 13 -2.57 1.58 9.00
C ALA A 13 -2.63 2.95 9.68
N ALA A 14 -1.65 3.83 9.42
CA ALA A 14 -1.64 5.20 9.93
C ALA A 14 -2.73 6.08 9.29
N ILE A 15 -2.97 5.94 7.98
CA ILE A 15 -3.99 6.71 7.24
C ILE A 15 -5.40 6.27 7.64
N THR A 16 -5.65 4.95 7.65
CA THR A 16 -6.97 4.40 8.01
C THR A 16 -7.21 4.43 9.52
N LYS A 17 -6.17 4.69 10.33
CA LYS A 17 -6.16 4.55 11.80
C LYS A 17 -6.73 3.20 12.24
N ASP A 18 -6.47 2.19 11.42
CA ASP A 18 -6.98 0.83 11.61
C ASP A 18 -5.82 -0.08 11.99
N SER A 19 -6.14 -1.29 12.43
CA SER A 19 -5.14 -2.31 12.74
C SER A 19 -4.27 -2.63 11.53
N VAL A 20 -3.00 -2.94 11.78
CA VAL A 20 -2.05 -3.41 10.75
C VAL A 20 -2.60 -4.61 9.98
N THR A 21 -3.45 -5.42 10.62
CA THR A 21 -4.16 -6.54 9.98
C THR A 21 -5.15 -6.07 8.91
N ALA A 22 -5.95 -5.04 9.21
CA ALA A 22 -6.90 -4.48 8.24
C ALA A 22 -6.16 -3.86 7.05
N ALA A 23 -5.05 -3.16 7.31
CA ALA A 23 -4.17 -2.63 6.26
C ALA A 23 -3.58 -3.72 5.36
N GLY A 24 -3.15 -4.86 5.95
CA GLY A 24 -2.67 -6.02 5.21
C GLY A 24 -3.74 -6.64 4.31
N ASN A 25 -4.97 -6.75 4.80
CA ASN A 25 -6.12 -7.22 4.02
C ASN A 25 -6.45 -6.27 2.86
N LEU A 26 -6.36 -4.95 3.09
CA LEU A 26 -6.60 -3.95 2.05
C LEU A 26 -5.57 -4.07 0.91
N ILE A 27 -4.28 -4.15 1.25
CA ILE A 27 -3.20 -4.36 0.28
C ILE A 27 -3.43 -5.65 -0.52
N THR A 28 -3.86 -6.71 0.14
CA THR A 28 -4.12 -8.00 -0.53
C THR A 28 -5.27 -7.87 -1.52
N LYS A 29 -6.36 -7.19 -1.16
CA LYS A 29 -7.49 -6.92 -2.07
C LYS A 29 -7.07 -6.06 -3.26
N LEU A 30 -6.33 -4.98 -3.00
CA LEU A 30 -5.81 -4.10 -4.05
C LEU A 30 -4.86 -4.84 -5.00
N LYS A 31 -3.99 -5.69 -4.45
CA LYS A 31 -3.07 -6.51 -5.25
C LYS A 31 -3.82 -7.54 -6.09
N ASN A 32 -4.81 -8.22 -5.51
CA ASN A 32 -5.64 -9.19 -6.23
C ASN A 32 -6.51 -8.54 -7.31
N ALA A 33 -6.88 -7.27 -7.11
CA ALA A 33 -7.60 -6.47 -8.09
C ALA A 33 -6.68 -5.86 -9.17
N ASP A 34 -5.37 -6.15 -9.12
CA ASP A 34 -4.36 -5.56 -10.00
C ASP A 34 -4.41 -4.02 -10.02
N LEU A 35 -4.70 -3.43 -8.86
CA LEU A 35 -4.74 -1.97 -8.65
C LEU A 35 -3.45 -1.43 -8.04
N ILE A 36 -2.56 -2.32 -7.58
CA ILE A 36 -1.28 -1.94 -6.99
C ILE A 36 -0.13 -2.83 -7.47
N GLU A 37 1.04 -2.24 -7.62
CA GLU A 37 2.28 -2.93 -7.98
C GLU A 37 3.30 -2.85 -6.84
N PRO A 38 4.10 -3.91 -6.62
CA PRO A 38 5.22 -3.85 -5.69
C PRO A 38 6.33 -2.98 -6.28
N VAL A 39 6.74 -1.93 -5.56
CA VAL A 39 7.85 -1.08 -6.02
C VAL A 39 9.18 -1.53 -5.41
N SER A 40 10.16 -1.70 -6.27
CA SER A 40 11.54 -1.95 -5.85
C SER A 40 12.31 -0.63 -5.83
N GLY A 41 12.97 -0.31 -4.71
CA GLY A 41 13.72 0.95 -4.52
C GLY A 41 13.28 1.82 -3.34
N PHE A 42 12.09 1.57 -2.76
CA PHE A 42 11.55 2.33 -1.62
C PHE A 42 11.57 1.58 -0.28
N GLY A 43 12.18 0.40 -0.25
CA GLY A 43 12.20 -0.51 0.90
C GLY A 43 11.28 -1.73 0.71
N LYS A 44 11.52 -2.78 1.50
CA LYS A 44 10.77 -4.05 1.39
C LYS A 44 9.29 -3.84 1.74
N GLY A 45 8.39 -4.34 0.90
CA GLY A 45 6.95 -4.34 1.17
C GLY A 45 6.25 -3.00 0.93
N LYS A 46 6.81 -2.18 0.03
CA LYS A 46 6.21 -0.95 -0.47
C LYS A 46 5.46 -1.22 -1.78
N TYR A 47 4.32 -0.56 -1.94
CA TYR A 47 3.41 -0.74 -3.07
C TYR A 47 3.04 0.60 -3.67
N LYS A 48 2.68 0.61 -4.94
CA LYS A 48 2.20 1.79 -5.64
C LYS A 48 0.87 1.54 -6.33
N PHE A 49 -0.01 2.55 -6.36
CA PHE A 49 -1.22 2.49 -7.17
C PHE A 49 -0.85 2.57 -8.65
N ILE A 50 -1.29 1.57 -9.42
CA ILE A 50 -1.27 1.60 -10.89
C ILE A 50 -2.46 2.47 -11.30
N ALA A 51 -2.16 3.60 -11.95
CA ALA A 51 -3.15 4.59 -12.39
C ALA A 51 -3.82 4.16 -13.69
#